data_AF-A0A3B9WWR7-F1
#
_entry.id   AF-A0A3B9WWR7-F1
#
_cell.length_a   1.000
_cell.length_b   1.000
_cell.length_c   1.000
_cell.angle_alpha   90.00
_cell.angle_beta   90.00
_cell.angle_gamma   90.00
#
_symmetry.space_group_name_H-M   'P 1'
#
loop_
_entity.id
_entity.type
_entity.pdbx_description
1 polymer ?
#
loop_
_entity_poly.entity_id
_entity_poly.type
_entity_poly.pdbx_seq_one_letter_code
_entity_poly.pdbx_strand_id
1 'polypeptide(L)' 'MQLNFLDHPIPAKLSSGFPDAMVLLDCETTGGKAIYHRIIEIGLIVIEGGKMIETWQSFIDPKVAP' A
#
# COMPACT_ATOMS: atom_id res chain seq x y z
N MET A 1 -4.50 -31.98 -0.39
CA MET A 1 -5.73 -31.27 -0.02
C MET A 1 -5.56 -29.81 -0.42
N GLN A 2 -6.39 -29.32 -1.34
CA GLN A 2 -6.40 -27.92 -1.74
C GLN A 2 -7.30 -27.17 -0.77
N LEU A 3 -6.74 -26.21 -0.02
CA LEU A 3 -7.52 -25.36 0.87
C LEU A 3 -8.24 -24.32 0.01
N ASN A 4 -9.57 -24.42 -0.07
CA ASN A 4 -10.40 -23.37 -0.64
C ASN A 4 -10.48 -22.23 0.37
N PHE A 5 -9.69 -21.18 0.16
CA PHE A 5 -9.67 -19.98 0.99
C PHE A 5 -11.00 -19.22 0.98
N LEU A 6 -11.89 -19.49 0.02
CA LEU A 6 -13.20 -18.85 -0.13
C LEU A 6 -14.29 -19.44 0.77
N ASP A 7 -14.08 -20.63 1.33
CA ASP A 7 -15.09 -21.33 2.15
C ASP A 7 -15.05 -20.91 3.63
N HIS A 8 -14.10 -20.06 4.01
CA HIS A 8 -13.97 -19.54 5.37
C HIS A 8 -14.62 -18.16 5.45
N PRO A 9 -15.45 -17.90 6.48
CA PRO A 9 -15.99 -16.56 6.70
C PRO A 9 -14.81 -15.59 6.82
N ILE A 10 -14.84 -14.50 6.05
CA ILE A 10 -13.83 -13.45 6.13
C ILE A 10 -13.85 -12.92 7.57
N PRO A 11 -12.78 -13.10 8.35
CA PRO A 11 -12.78 -12.67 9.74
C PRO A 11 -12.96 -11.15 9.80
N ALA A 12 -13.81 -10.69 10.72
CA ALA A 12 -14.10 -9.26 10.88
C ALA A 12 -12.87 -8.45 11.30
N LYS A 13 -11.87 -9.11 11.90
CA LYS A 13 -10.57 -8.54 12.22
C LYS A 13 -9.52 -9.28 11.39
N LEU A 14 -8.54 -8.54 10.87
CA LEU A 14 -7.33 -9.14 10.33
C LEU A 14 -6.56 -9.88 11.46
N SER A 15 -5.42 -10.50 11.13
CA SER A 15 -4.64 -11.24 12.13
C SER A 15 -4.37 -10.39 13.39
N SER A 16 -4.13 -11.03 14.53
CA SER A 16 -3.88 -10.33 15.80
C SER A 16 -2.68 -9.37 15.76
N GLY A 17 -1.76 -9.54 14.80
CA GLY A 17 -0.62 -8.65 14.56
C GLY A 17 -0.93 -7.47 13.64
N PHE A 18 -2.10 -7.42 13.01
CA PHE A 18 -2.50 -6.34 12.12
C PHE A 18 -3.15 -5.20 12.94
N PRO A 19 -2.67 -3.94 12.83
CA PRO A 19 -3.20 -2.81 13.59
C PRO A 19 -4.66 -2.48 13.28
N ASP A 20 -5.37 -1.84 14.21
CA ASP A 20 -6.75 -1.40 13.99
C ASP A 20 -6.86 -0.32 12.89
N ALA A 21 -5.80 0.46 12.67
CA ALA A 21 -5.65 1.41 11.57
C ALA A 21 -4.24 1.32 10.97
N MET A 22 -4.15 1.22 9.64
CA MET A 22 -2.90 1.06 8.92
C MET A 22 -2.97 1.70 7.53
N VAL A 23 -1.86 2.27 7.07
CA VAL A 23 -1.69 2.71 5.68
C VAL A 23 -0.66 1.80 5.02
N LEU A 24 -1.05 1.17 3.92
CA LEU A 24 -0.08 0.55 3.00
C LEU A 24 0.32 1.62 1.99
N LEU A 25 1.60 1.96 1.97
CA LEU A 25 2.19 2.98 1.13
C LEU A 25 3.22 2.33 0.22
N ASP A 26 3.14 2.64 -1.07
CA ASP A 26 4.13 2.27 -2.05
C ASP A 26 4.56 3.50 -2.86
N CYS A 27 5.83 3.53 -3.25
CA CYS A 27 6.43 4.66 -3.95
C CYS A 27 7.27 4.16 -5.13
N GLU A 28 6.96 4.66 -6.32
CA GLU A 28 7.82 4.46 -7.48
C GLU A 28 8.83 5.58 -7.62
N THR A 29 10.01 5.23 -8.11
CA THR A 29 11.13 6.18 -8.22
C THR A 29 11.75 6.14 -9.61
N THR A 30 12.45 7.20 -9.96
CA THR A 30 13.29 7.24 -11.18
C THR A 30 14.42 6.19 -11.19
N GLY A 31 14.66 5.44 -10.09
CA GLY A 31 15.67 4.39 -9.97
C GLY A 31 16.09 4.07 -8.53
N GLY A 32 16.92 3.05 -8.31
CA GLY A 32 17.12 2.44 -6.98
C GLY A 32 18.09 3.12 -6.00
N LYS A 33 18.73 4.24 -6.36
CA LYS A 33 19.65 4.98 -5.45
C LYS A 33 18.95 6.15 -4.77
N ALA A 34 18.60 6.00 -3.49
CA ALA A 34 17.84 6.98 -2.71
C ALA A 34 18.44 8.40 -2.66
N ILE A 35 19.77 8.54 -2.74
CA ILE A 35 20.43 9.85 -2.72
C ILE A 35 20.31 10.63 -4.05
N TYR A 36 20.05 9.93 -5.17
CA TYR A 36 20.01 10.53 -6.51
C TYR A 36 18.60 10.53 -7.09
N HIS A 37 17.88 9.42 -6.96
CA HIS A 37 16.58 9.24 -7.59
C HIS A 37 15.46 9.87 -6.77
N ARG A 38 14.47 10.37 -7.49
CA ARG A 38 13.26 11.01 -6.95
C ARG A 38 12.04 10.12 -7.09
N ILE A 39 11.07 10.30 -6.20
CA ILE A 39 9.73 9.69 -6.29
C ILE A 39 9.01 10.29 -7.50
N ILE A 40 8.34 9.43 -8.27
CA ILE A 40 7.52 9.78 -9.43
C ILE A 40 6.05 9.38 -9.27
N GLU A 41 5.74 8.53 -8.29
CA GLU A 41 4.39 8.11 -7.96
C GLU A 41 4.30 7.77 -6.48
N ILE A 42 3.17 8.10 -5.86
CA ILE A 42 2.79 7.58 -4.54
C ILE A 42 1.43 6.92 -4.67
N GLY A 43 1.36 5.66 -4.24
CA GLY A 43 0.12 4.91 -4.06
C GLY A 43 -0.09 4.58 -2.59
N LEU A 44 -1.30 4.75 -2.09
CA LEU A 44 -1.66 4.31 -0.75
C LEU A 44 -3.06 3.75 -0.65
N ILE A 45 -3.23 2.84 0.30
CA ILE A 45 -4.55 2.40 0.77
C ILE A 45 -4.65 2.55 2.28
N VAL A 46 -5.78 3.09 2.74
CA VAL A 46 -6.09 3.22 4.17
C VAL A 46 -6.94 2.02 4.57
N ILE A 47 -6.52 1.36 5.66
CA ILE A 47 -7.19 0.18 6.20
C ILE A 47 -7.59 0.48 7.65
N GLU A 48 -8.89 0.38 7.93
CA GLU A 48 -9.45 0.53 9.28
C GLU A 48 -10.31 -0.69 9.62
N GLY A 49 -10.11 -1.25 10.81
CA GLY A 49 -10.87 -2.43 11.26
C GLY A 49 -10.78 -3.62 10.29
N GLY A 50 -9.65 -3.76 9.60
CA GLY A 50 -9.44 -4.80 8.60
C GLY A 50 -10.13 -4.59 7.26
N LYS A 51 -10.74 -3.42 7.02
CA LYS A 51 -11.38 -3.06 5.76
C LYS A 51 -10.61 -1.94 5.09
N MET A 52 -10.42 -2.06 3.77
CA MET A 52 -9.92 -0.94 2.96
C MET A 52 -11.02 0.12 2.88
N ILE A 53 -10.73 1.33 3.37
CA ILE A 53 -11.70 2.43 3.42
C ILE A 53 -11.43 3.49 2.35
N GLU A 54 -10.17 3.63 1.93
CA GLU A 54 -9.77 4.61 0.91
C GLU A 54 -8.59 4.10 0.10
N THR A 55 -8.57 4.50 -1.17
CA THR A 55 -7.41 4.40 -2.04
C THR A 55 -7.07 5.79 -2.57
N TRP A 56 -5.78 6.11 -2.61
CA TRP A 56 -5.31 7.37 -3.17
C TRP A 56 -4.05 7.12 -3.99
N GLN A 57 -3.92 7.87 -5.08
CA GLN A 57 -2.74 7.83 -5.93
C GLN A 57 -2.45 9.21 -6.51
N SER A 58 -1.16 9.50 -6.74
CA SER A 58 -0.74 10.70 -7.45
C SER A 58 0.60 10.50 -8.13
N PHE A 59 0.70 11.02 -9.35
CA PHE A 59 1.98 11.20 -10.03
C PHE A 59 2.69 12.46 -9.53
N ILE A 60 4.01 12.37 -9.40
CA ILE A 60 4.87 13.44 -8.93
C ILE A 60 5.84 13.81 -10.06
N ASP A 61 5.90 15.09 -10.38
CA ASP A 61 6.98 15.62 -11.22
C ASP A 61 8.27 15.69 -10.39
N PRO A 62 9.31 14.90 -10.71
CA PRO A 62 10.52 14.82 -9.91
C PRO A 62 11.40 16.08 -9.98
N LYS A 63 11.06 17.06 -10.84
CA LYS A 63 11.81 18.31 -11.06
C LYS A 63 13.32 18.10 -11.26
N VAL A 64 13.69 17.06 -12.01
CA VAL A 64 15.09 16.87 -12.43
C VAL A 64 15.44 17.95 -13.45
N ALA A 65 16.46 18.77 -13.14
CA ALA A 65 17.06 19.65 -14.13
C ALA A 65 17.74 18.76 -15.20
N PRO A 66 17.65 19.11 -16.50
CA PRO A 66 18.28 18.36 -17.57
C PRO A 66 19.80 18.29 -17.44
#